data_AF-A0A530A3X0-F1
#
_entry.id   AF-A0A530A3X0-F1
#
_cell.length_a   1.000
_cell.length_b   1.000
_cell.length_c   1.000
_cell.angle_alpha   90.00
_cell.angle_beta   90.00
_cell.angle_gamma   90.00
#
_symmetry.space_group_name_H-M   'P 1'
#
loop_
_entity.id
_entity.type
_entity.pdbx_description
1 polymer ?
#
loop_
_entity_poly.entity_id
_entity_poly.type
_entity_poly.pdbx_seq_one_letter_code
_entity_poly.pdbx_strand_id
1 'polypeptide(L)'
;SRHGLRSRGHPQVRGEPFGDFTATPATTALGLLENIRSTLAAADAGGVNWQSVFDQLRLQGPVIWSALKKDERTRLVRRLRAFWDVHRFRIAPQVEAVLDRRHAEGTFDNIAASLVASNDDGDGLAVTLRRRGQRQFETMHFDAVINTTGPAHGKTLRTNPALRSLGDASLIRIDSHGLGIATGRDSRAVGPDGEPVPGLFIAGPLARGTFGELMGLPEVARHAQAVASEIESRLGALSSIVSGR
;
A
#
# COMPACT_ATOMS: atom_id res chain seq x y z
N SER A 1 -4.30 -15.31 0.48
CA SER A 1 -3.79 -14.31 1.44
C SER A 1 -3.33 -15.02 2.70
N ARG A 2 -2.18 -14.67 3.31
CA ARG A 2 -1.70 -15.33 4.56
C ARG A 2 -2.66 -15.19 5.75
N HIS A 3 -3.55 -14.21 5.69
CA HIS A 3 -4.51 -13.91 6.76
C HIS A 3 -5.94 -14.34 6.42
N GLY A 4 -6.21 -14.80 5.20
CA GLY A 4 -7.56 -15.13 4.74
C GLY A 4 -8.50 -13.92 4.72
N LEU A 5 -7.96 -12.70 4.69
CA LEU A 5 -8.79 -11.49 4.59
C LEU A 5 -9.18 -11.25 3.13
N ARG A 6 -10.41 -10.80 2.92
CA ARG A 6 -10.95 -10.30 1.64
C ARG A 6 -11.26 -8.81 1.75
N SER A 7 -11.27 -8.12 0.62
CA SER A 7 -11.77 -6.75 0.53
C SER A 7 -13.18 -6.63 1.11
N ARG A 8 -13.43 -5.55 1.85
CA ARG A 8 -14.74 -5.23 2.43
C ARG A 8 -15.60 -4.44 1.44
N GLY A 9 -16.92 -4.52 1.57
CA GLY A 9 -17.85 -3.75 0.75
C GLY A 9 -17.81 -2.24 0.98
N HIS A 10 -18.16 -1.50 -0.07
CA HIS A 10 -18.62 -0.12 0.05
C HIS A 10 -19.92 -0.03 0.87
N PRO A 11 -20.19 1.10 1.54
CA PRO A 11 -21.47 1.28 2.21
C PRO A 11 -22.56 1.49 1.15
N GLN A 12 -23.80 1.12 1.46
CA GLN A 12 -24.94 1.40 0.58
C GLN A 12 -25.18 2.91 0.42
N VAL A 13 -24.99 3.65 1.51
CA VAL A 13 -25.07 5.11 1.55
C VAL A 13 -23.70 5.65 1.96
N ARG A 14 -23.15 6.55 1.14
CA ARG A 14 -21.87 7.19 1.44
C ARG A 14 -22.07 8.18 2.58
N GLY A 15 -21.22 8.07 3.61
CA GLY A 15 -21.14 9.06 4.70
C GLY A 15 -19.99 10.03 4.46
N GLU A 16 -20.02 11.15 5.17
CA GLU A 16 -18.87 12.05 5.27
C GLU A 16 -17.72 11.40 6.06
N PRO A 17 -16.46 11.75 5.77
CA PRO A 17 -15.32 11.30 6.57
C PRO A 17 -15.50 11.61 8.06
N PHE A 18 -15.12 10.67 8.93
CA PHE A 18 -15.35 10.77 10.37
C PHE A 18 -14.08 10.54 11.20
N GLY A 19 -13.92 11.37 12.24
CA GLY A 19 -12.79 11.33 13.17
C GLY A 19 -11.71 12.37 12.87
N ASP A 20 -10.75 12.48 13.77
CA ASP A 20 -9.55 13.28 13.56
C ASP A 20 -8.32 12.59 14.14
N PHE A 21 -7.39 12.23 13.27
CA PHE A 21 -6.12 11.58 13.58
C PHE A 21 -4.94 12.55 13.49
N THR A 22 -5.19 13.84 13.33
CA THR A 22 -4.17 14.87 13.05
C THR A 22 -4.07 15.95 14.11
N ALA A 23 -5.11 16.23 14.90
CA ALA A 23 -5.01 17.14 16.05
C ALA A 23 -3.93 16.68 17.04
N THR A 24 -3.91 15.38 17.37
CA THR A 24 -2.88 14.76 18.22
C THR A 24 -2.41 13.46 17.55
N PRO A 25 -1.52 13.56 16.54
CA PRO A 25 -1.19 12.41 15.71
C PRO A 25 -0.37 11.40 16.52
N ALA A 26 -0.76 10.12 16.42
CA ALA A 26 -0.04 9.06 17.09
C ALA A 26 1.38 8.90 16.54
N THR A 27 2.36 8.74 17.43
CA THR A 27 3.78 8.56 17.06
C THR A 27 4.20 7.09 16.98
N THR A 28 3.31 6.16 17.37
CA THR A 28 3.51 4.71 17.33
C THR A 28 2.40 4.01 16.57
N ALA A 29 2.69 2.83 16.01
CA ALA A 29 1.72 2.01 15.30
C ALA A 29 0.62 1.48 16.24
N LEU A 30 0.96 1.22 17.51
CA LEU A 30 -0.01 0.79 18.52
C LEU A 30 -0.96 1.93 18.88
N GLY A 31 -0.43 3.12 19.18
CA GLY A 31 -1.27 4.28 19.50
C GLY A 31 -2.18 4.67 18.35
N LEU A 32 -1.70 4.57 17.10
CA LEU A 32 -2.57 4.78 15.93
C LEU A 32 -3.71 3.74 15.89
N LEU A 33 -3.41 2.47 16.14
CA LEU A 33 -4.43 1.42 16.15
C LEU A 33 -5.47 1.63 17.27
N GLU A 34 -5.03 2.05 18.45
CA GLU A 34 -5.90 2.39 19.58
C GLU A 34 -6.84 3.55 19.23
N ASN A 35 -6.29 4.64 18.66
CA ASN A 35 -7.07 5.77 18.19
C ASN A 35 -8.11 5.34 17.15
N ILE A 36 -7.71 4.54 16.15
CA ILE A 36 -8.62 4.01 15.13
C ILE A 36 -9.76 3.21 15.76
N ARG A 37 -9.46 2.33 16.72
CA ARG A 37 -10.49 1.52 17.40
C ARG A 37 -11.45 2.37 18.22
N SER A 38 -10.93 3.37 18.94
CA SER A 38 -11.76 4.31 19.70
C SER A 38 -12.68 5.11 18.76
N THR A 39 -12.14 5.63 17.65
CA THR A 39 -12.94 6.35 16.64
C THR A 39 -13.99 5.47 15.98
N LEU A 40 -13.67 4.19 15.70
CA LEU A 40 -14.64 3.23 15.17
C LEU A 40 -15.78 2.97 16.15
N ALA A 41 -15.49 2.84 17.45
CA ALA A 41 -16.52 2.68 18.47
C ALA A 41 -17.41 3.93 18.61
N ALA A 42 -16.82 5.13 18.52
CA ALA A 42 -17.56 6.38 18.51
C ALA A 42 -18.43 6.54 17.26
N ALA A 43 -17.93 6.13 16.09
CA ALA A 43 -18.68 6.13 14.84
C ALA A 43 -19.90 5.21 14.93
N ASP A 44 -19.70 3.98 15.43
CA ASP A 44 -20.78 3.00 15.62
C ASP A 44 -21.86 3.52 16.57
N ALA A 45 -21.47 4.11 17.71
CA ALA A 45 -22.40 4.73 18.65
C ALA A 45 -23.19 5.91 18.05
N GLY A 46 -22.62 6.59 17.05
CA GLY A 46 -23.26 7.69 16.32
C GLY A 46 -24.00 7.27 15.06
N GLY A 47 -24.10 5.96 14.75
CA GLY A 47 -24.71 5.47 13.51
C GLY A 47 -23.91 5.79 12.24
N VAL A 48 -22.63 6.12 12.38
CA VAL A 48 -21.71 6.41 11.27
C VAL A 48 -21.02 5.12 10.84
N ASN A 49 -21.03 4.86 9.54
CA ASN A 49 -20.42 3.65 9.00
C ASN A 49 -18.88 3.67 9.19
N TRP A 50 -18.26 2.49 9.31
CA TRP A 50 -16.82 2.37 9.50
C TRP A 50 -16.03 2.91 8.29
N GLN A 51 -16.63 2.92 7.10
CA GLN A 51 -16.02 3.39 5.87
C GLN A 51 -15.64 4.87 5.95
N SER A 52 -16.49 5.69 6.57
CA SER A 52 -16.22 7.10 6.88
C SER A 52 -14.94 7.29 7.69
N VAL A 53 -14.66 6.42 8.66
CA VAL A 53 -13.41 6.46 9.46
C VAL A 53 -12.19 6.17 8.59
N PHE A 54 -12.27 5.16 7.71
CA PHE A 54 -11.17 4.82 6.80
C PHE A 54 -10.98 5.85 5.69
N ASP A 55 -12.04 6.50 5.25
CA ASP A 55 -11.97 7.60 4.29
C ASP A 55 -11.23 8.79 4.92
N GLN A 56 -11.49 9.07 6.21
CA GLN A 56 -10.76 10.09 6.96
C GLN A 56 -9.29 9.73 7.18
N LEU A 57 -8.99 8.48 7.58
CA LEU A 57 -7.61 7.99 7.69
C LEU A 57 -6.83 8.17 6.38
N ARG A 58 -7.49 7.95 5.24
CA ARG A 58 -6.89 8.12 3.91
C ARG A 58 -6.59 9.58 3.62
N LEU A 59 -7.55 10.47 3.88
CA LEU A 59 -7.39 11.91 3.70
C LEU A 59 -6.23 12.45 4.55
N GLN A 60 -6.16 12.03 5.80
CA GLN A 60 -5.15 12.44 6.78
C GLN A 60 -3.84 11.63 6.70
N GLY A 61 -3.77 10.64 5.80
CA GLY A 61 -2.67 9.68 5.67
C GLY A 61 -1.28 10.30 5.63
N PRO A 62 -1.02 11.38 4.85
CA PRO A 62 0.30 12.01 4.83
C PRO A 62 0.76 12.54 6.19
N VAL A 63 -0.13 13.18 6.96
CA VAL A 63 0.18 13.72 8.29
C VAL A 63 0.44 12.59 9.27
N ILE A 64 -0.44 11.58 9.29
CA ILE A 64 -0.30 10.37 10.13
C ILE A 64 1.04 9.67 9.84
N TRP A 65 1.35 9.45 8.56
CA TRP A 65 2.59 8.80 8.16
C TRP A 65 3.82 9.60 8.60
N SER A 66 3.79 10.92 8.43
CA SER A 66 4.91 11.79 8.81
C SER A 66 5.19 11.78 10.32
N ALA A 67 4.15 11.69 11.15
CA ALA A 67 4.24 11.71 12.61
C ALA A 67 4.83 10.41 13.20
N LEU A 68 4.69 9.28 12.50
CA LEU A 68 5.25 8.00 12.93
C LEU A 68 6.78 8.00 12.82
N LYS A 69 7.45 7.51 13.87
CA LYS A 69 8.88 7.20 13.84
C LYS A 69 9.17 6.13 12.77
N LYS A 70 10.39 6.12 12.23
CA LYS A 70 10.80 5.20 11.15
C LYS A 70 10.52 3.73 11.48
N ASP A 71 10.89 3.27 12.67
CA ASP A 71 10.66 1.87 13.07
C ASP A 71 9.17 1.55 13.26
N GLU A 72 8.38 2.54 13.64
CA GLU A 72 6.94 2.42 13.80
C GLU A 72 6.23 2.37 12.44
N ARG A 73 6.73 3.08 11.42
CA ARG A 73 6.29 2.90 10.02
C ARG A 73 6.53 1.47 9.54
N THR A 74 7.73 0.92 9.78
CA THR A 74 8.04 -0.49 9.47
C THR A 74 7.08 -1.44 10.20
N ARG A 75 6.82 -1.19 11.48
CA ARG A 75 5.90 -1.98 12.30
C ARG A 75 4.47 -1.92 11.74
N LEU A 76 3.98 -0.73 11.39
CA LEU A 76 2.67 -0.51 10.78
C LEU A 76 2.55 -1.29 9.46
N VAL A 77 3.53 -1.15 8.56
CA VAL A 77 3.54 -1.87 7.27
C VAL A 77 3.52 -3.38 7.48
N ARG A 78 4.34 -3.89 8.40
CA ARG A 78 4.45 -5.34 8.65
C ARG A 78 3.18 -5.93 9.28
N ARG A 79 2.54 -5.20 10.20
CA ARG A 79 1.48 -5.71 11.08
C ARG A 79 0.07 -5.29 10.65
N LEU A 80 -0.10 -4.05 10.22
CA LEU A 80 -1.40 -3.41 10.02
C LEU A 80 -1.77 -3.22 8.55
N ARG A 81 -0.80 -3.21 7.62
CA ARG A 81 -1.08 -3.01 6.19
C ARG A 81 -2.15 -3.94 5.62
N ALA A 82 -2.14 -5.21 5.99
CA ALA A 82 -3.14 -6.16 5.48
C ALA A 82 -4.56 -5.80 5.90
N PHE A 83 -4.73 -5.19 7.07
CA PHE A 83 -6.02 -4.69 7.54
C PHE A 83 -6.35 -3.37 6.83
N TRP A 84 -5.38 -2.47 6.66
CA TRP A 84 -5.57 -1.26 5.86
C TRP A 84 -6.06 -1.58 4.44
N ASP A 85 -5.32 -2.43 3.72
CA ASP A 85 -5.57 -2.72 2.30
C ASP A 85 -7.01 -3.28 2.09
N VAL A 86 -7.48 -4.19 2.95
CA VAL A 86 -8.83 -4.78 2.78
C VAL A 86 -9.99 -3.85 3.12
N HIS A 87 -9.74 -2.82 3.93
CA HIS A 87 -10.74 -1.80 4.26
C HIS A 87 -10.66 -0.58 3.32
N ARG A 88 -9.50 -0.34 2.70
CA ARG A 88 -9.22 0.75 1.76
C ARG A 88 -9.58 0.40 0.31
N PHE A 89 -9.30 -0.82 -0.13
CA PHE A 89 -9.61 -1.32 -1.48
C PHE A 89 -10.89 -2.12 -1.43
N ARG A 90 -12.00 -1.39 -1.41
CA ARG A 90 -13.34 -1.95 -1.23
C ARG A 90 -13.91 -2.49 -2.54
N ILE A 91 -14.81 -3.45 -2.42
CA ILE A 91 -15.56 -4.02 -3.54
C ILE A 91 -16.98 -3.45 -3.58
N ALA A 92 -17.60 -3.50 -4.75
CA ALA A 92 -18.98 -3.06 -4.91
C ALA A 92 -19.94 -3.98 -4.12
N PRO A 93 -21.04 -3.46 -3.54
CA PRO A 93 -21.94 -4.25 -2.69
C PRO A 93 -22.51 -5.49 -3.39
N GLN A 94 -22.83 -5.40 -4.68
CA GLN A 94 -23.30 -6.53 -5.47
C GLN A 94 -22.25 -7.63 -5.64
N VAL A 95 -20.96 -7.28 -5.69
CA VAL A 95 -19.87 -8.25 -5.76
C VAL A 95 -19.71 -8.96 -4.42
N GLU A 96 -19.77 -8.21 -3.31
CA GLU A 96 -19.73 -8.80 -1.96
C GLU A 96 -20.89 -9.79 -1.75
N ALA A 97 -22.11 -9.42 -2.16
CA ALA A 97 -23.28 -10.29 -2.07
C ALA A 97 -23.11 -11.60 -2.88
N VAL A 98 -22.49 -11.53 -4.07
CA VAL A 98 -22.18 -12.74 -4.85
C VAL A 98 -21.19 -13.63 -4.11
N LEU A 99 -20.12 -13.07 -3.54
CA LEU A 99 -19.13 -13.83 -2.79
C LEU A 99 -19.73 -14.50 -1.55
N ASP A 100 -20.60 -13.80 -0.83
CA ASP A 100 -21.29 -14.34 0.36
C ASP A 100 -22.23 -15.48 -0.01
N ARG A 101 -23.02 -15.32 -1.07
CA ARG A 101 -23.88 -16.38 -1.57
C ARG A 101 -23.07 -17.62 -1.98
N ARG A 102 -22.00 -17.44 -2.76
CA ARG A 102 -21.14 -18.55 -3.23
C ARG A 102 -20.45 -19.27 -2.06
N HIS A 103 -20.09 -18.53 -1.01
CA HIS A 103 -19.55 -19.13 0.21
C HIS A 103 -20.60 -19.98 0.94
N ALA A 104 -21.82 -19.44 1.10
CA ALA A 104 -22.93 -20.17 1.72
C ALA A 104 -23.34 -21.42 0.93
N GLU A 105 -23.26 -21.37 -0.41
CA GLU A 105 -23.49 -22.49 -1.32
C GLU A 105 -22.34 -23.52 -1.35
N GLY A 106 -21.20 -23.25 -0.70
CA GLY A 106 -20.03 -24.13 -0.73
C GLY A 106 -19.27 -24.16 -2.07
N THR A 107 -19.49 -23.17 -2.93
CA THR A 107 -18.84 -23.04 -4.25
C THR A 107 -17.70 -22.02 -4.26
N PHE A 108 -17.43 -21.38 -3.11
CA PHE A 108 -16.31 -20.47 -2.92
C PHE A 108 -15.72 -20.63 -1.51
N ASP A 109 -14.40 -20.83 -1.45
CA ASP A 109 -13.65 -20.88 -0.20
C ASP A 109 -12.57 -19.81 -0.13
N ASN A 110 -12.35 -19.31 1.07
CA ASN A 110 -11.29 -18.37 1.37
C ASN A 110 -10.27 -18.99 2.33
N ILE A 111 -9.13 -19.40 1.75
CA ILE A 111 -8.09 -20.11 2.50
C ILE A 111 -7.03 -19.13 2.99
N ALA A 112 -6.86 -19.05 4.31
CA ALA A 112 -5.74 -18.35 4.93
C ALA A 112 -4.44 -19.16 4.76
N ALA A 113 -3.66 -18.87 3.72
CA ALA A 113 -2.42 -19.58 3.42
C ALA A 113 -1.35 -18.70 2.78
N SER A 114 -0.10 -19.15 2.87
CA SER A 114 1.02 -18.64 2.08
C SER A 114 1.29 -19.56 0.90
N LEU A 115 1.44 -19.00 -0.30
CA LEU A 115 1.90 -19.72 -1.48
C LEU A 115 3.37 -20.12 -1.31
N VAL A 116 3.69 -21.39 -1.53
CA VAL A 116 5.05 -21.93 -1.48
C VAL A 116 5.57 -22.17 -2.90
N ALA A 117 4.79 -22.86 -3.73
CA ALA A 117 5.12 -23.17 -5.12
C ALA A 117 3.84 -23.35 -5.96
N SER A 118 3.98 -23.18 -7.26
CA SER A 118 2.98 -23.54 -8.26
C SER A 118 3.70 -24.17 -9.44
N ASN A 119 3.37 -25.42 -9.75
CA ASN A 119 4.00 -26.18 -10.82
C ASN A 119 2.93 -26.63 -11.82
N ASP A 120 3.33 -26.77 -13.07
CA ASP A 120 2.56 -27.47 -14.09
C ASP A 120 2.51 -28.97 -13.73
N ASP A 121 1.32 -29.56 -13.82
CA ASP A 121 1.05 -30.98 -13.56
C ASP A 121 0.48 -31.70 -14.81
N GLY A 122 0.68 -31.13 -16.00
CA GLY A 122 0.19 -31.64 -17.28
C GLY A 122 -1.22 -31.16 -17.61
N ASP A 123 -2.20 -31.59 -16.81
CA ASP A 123 -3.63 -31.28 -17.04
C ASP A 123 -4.14 -30.10 -16.18
N GLY A 124 -3.26 -29.50 -15.37
CA GLY A 124 -3.59 -28.40 -14.47
C GLY A 124 -2.38 -27.87 -13.70
N LEU A 125 -2.64 -27.25 -12.56
CA LEU A 125 -1.63 -26.63 -11.71
C LEU A 125 -1.64 -27.24 -10.32
N ALA A 126 -0.51 -27.84 -9.92
CA ALA A 126 -0.25 -28.26 -8.56
C ALA A 126 0.27 -27.07 -7.75
N VAL A 127 -0.52 -26.62 -6.76
CA VAL A 127 -0.22 -25.45 -5.94
C VAL A 127 0.07 -25.90 -4.50
N THR A 128 1.31 -25.70 -4.07
CA THR A 128 1.74 -25.99 -2.70
C THR A 128 1.52 -24.76 -1.81
N LEU A 129 0.76 -24.95 -0.74
CA LEU A 129 0.36 -23.94 0.21
C LEU A 129 0.81 -24.31 1.62
N ARG A 130 1.05 -23.30 2.46
CA ARG A 130 1.14 -23.45 3.92
C ARG A 130 -0.01 -22.71 4.56
N ARG A 131 -0.98 -23.44 5.13
CA ARG A 131 -2.09 -22.84 5.89
C ARG A 131 -1.58 -22.04 7.08
N ARG A 132 -2.28 -20.97 7.42
CA ARG A 132 -1.92 -20.08 8.53
C ARG A 132 -1.92 -20.87 9.85
N GLY A 133 -0.84 -20.74 10.62
CA GLY A 133 -0.67 -21.46 11.88
C GLY A 133 -0.20 -22.91 11.74
N GLN A 134 -0.16 -23.44 10.51
CA GLN A 134 0.30 -24.79 10.24
C GLN A 134 1.78 -24.80 9.84
N ARG A 135 2.47 -25.90 10.18
CA ARG A 135 3.86 -26.14 9.77
C ARG A 135 3.96 -26.94 8.47
N GLN A 136 3.02 -27.85 8.25
CA GLN A 136 3.00 -28.74 7.10
C GLN A 136 2.58 -28.01 5.83
N PHE A 137 3.09 -28.51 4.71
CA PHE A 137 2.67 -28.09 3.38
C PHE A 137 1.55 -29.00 2.88
N GLU A 138 0.65 -28.41 2.09
CA GLU A 138 -0.45 -29.10 1.43
C GLU A 138 -0.40 -28.73 -0.04
N THR A 139 -0.53 -29.71 -0.93
CA THR A 139 -0.63 -29.49 -2.36
C THR A 139 -2.08 -29.67 -2.79
N MET A 140 -2.62 -28.67 -3.46
CA MET A 140 -3.96 -28.67 -4.04
C MET A 140 -3.84 -28.52 -5.56
N HIS A 141 -4.74 -29.14 -6.31
CA HIS A 141 -4.75 -29.10 -7.78
C HIS A 141 -5.85 -28.15 -8.26
N PHE A 142 -5.53 -27.34 -9.28
CA PHE A 142 -6.44 -26.35 -9.85
C PHE A 142 -6.34 -26.34 -11.37
N ASP A 143 -7.46 -26.16 -12.05
CA ASP A 143 -7.48 -26.00 -13.52
C ASP A 143 -6.87 -24.65 -13.95
N ALA A 144 -6.97 -23.63 -13.10
CA ALA A 144 -6.46 -22.29 -13.37
C ALA A 144 -6.01 -21.57 -12.09
N VAL A 145 -5.00 -20.70 -12.23
CA VAL A 145 -4.52 -19.83 -11.15
C VAL A 145 -4.46 -18.38 -11.64
N ILE A 146 -5.12 -17.48 -10.91
CA ILE A 146 -5.09 -16.04 -11.20
C ILE A 146 -4.25 -15.33 -10.14
N ASN A 147 -3.14 -14.71 -10.56
CA ASN A 147 -2.26 -13.98 -9.64
C ASN A 147 -2.80 -12.58 -9.33
N THR A 148 -3.34 -12.40 -8.13
CA THR A 148 -3.86 -11.12 -7.61
C THR A 148 -3.05 -10.58 -6.43
N THR A 149 -1.74 -10.87 -6.36
CA THR A 149 -0.87 -10.50 -5.22
C THR A 149 -0.35 -9.05 -5.24
N GLY A 150 -0.77 -8.25 -6.23
CA GLY A 150 -0.39 -6.86 -6.39
C GLY A 150 1.02 -6.66 -6.99
N PRO A 151 1.47 -5.40 -7.13
CA PRO A 151 2.65 -5.04 -7.93
C PRO A 151 4.01 -5.36 -7.28
N ALA A 152 4.03 -5.99 -6.10
CA ALA A 152 5.24 -6.38 -5.38
C ALA A 152 6.33 -5.29 -5.30
N HIS A 153 5.98 -4.04 -4.96
CA HIS A 153 6.87 -2.87 -5.02
C HIS A 153 8.27 -3.07 -4.42
N GLY A 154 8.40 -3.71 -3.25
CA GLY A 154 9.71 -4.00 -2.65
C GLY A 154 10.61 -4.96 -3.44
N LYS A 155 10.09 -5.61 -4.49
CA LYS A 155 10.85 -6.46 -5.42
C LYS A 155 11.06 -5.80 -6.79
N THR A 156 10.63 -4.54 -6.98
CA THR A 156 10.56 -3.92 -8.31
C THR A 156 11.93 -3.83 -8.98
N LEU A 157 13.01 -3.57 -8.23
CA LEU A 157 14.40 -3.58 -8.71
C LEU A 157 14.87 -4.96 -9.19
N ARG A 158 14.21 -6.05 -8.76
CA ARG A 158 14.51 -7.40 -9.24
C ARG A 158 13.63 -7.81 -10.41
N THR A 159 12.40 -7.32 -10.50
CA THR A 159 11.42 -7.80 -11.48
C THR A 159 11.31 -6.91 -12.71
N ASN A 160 11.76 -5.66 -12.64
CA ASN A 160 11.75 -4.73 -13.77
C ASN A 160 13.20 -4.47 -14.25
N PRO A 161 13.58 -4.85 -15.48
CA PRO A 161 14.94 -4.68 -15.99
C PRO A 161 15.45 -3.23 -16.01
N ALA A 162 14.59 -2.25 -16.31
CA ALA A 162 14.98 -0.85 -16.33
C ALA A 162 15.29 -0.33 -14.91
N LEU A 163 14.45 -0.67 -13.93
CA LEU A 163 14.69 -0.30 -12.53
C LEU A 163 15.89 -1.06 -11.95
N ARG A 164 16.11 -2.32 -12.37
CA ARG A 164 17.31 -3.07 -12.02
C ARG A 164 18.56 -2.33 -12.48
N SER A 165 18.60 -1.92 -13.75
CA SER A 165 19.76 -1.21 -14.31
C SER A 165 20.07 0.08 -13.54
N LEU A 166 19.06 0.84 -13.11
CA LEU A 166 19.26 2.03 -12.26
C LEU A 166 19.82 1.66 -10.87
N GLY A 167 19.37 0.54 -10.30
CA GLY A 167 19.89 0.03 -9.04
C GLY A 167 21.35 -0.43 -9.16
N ASP A 168 21.69 -1.16 -10.24
CA ASP A 168 23.05 -1.62 -10.53
C ASP A 168 23.99 -0.43 -10.77
N ALA A 169 23.49 0.66 -11.34
CA ALA A 169 24.19 1.94 -11.49
C ALA A 169 24.24 2.79 -10.21
N SER A 170 23.78 2.27 -9.06
CA SER A 170 23.73 2.99 -7.77
C SER A 170 22.92 4.29 -7.78
N LEU A 171 21.94 4.43 -8.68
CA LEU A 171 21.08 5.62 -8.78
C LEU A 171 19.81 5.52 -7.93
N ILE A 172 19.36 4.30 -7.60
CA ILE A 172 18.17 4.06 -6.79
C ILE A 172 18.40 2.91 -5.82
N ARG A 173 17.64 2.89 -4.73
CA ARG A 173 17.53 1.75 -3.82
C ARG A 173 16.10 1.55 -3.35
N ILE A 174 15.80 0.37 -2.82
CA ILE A 174 14.51 0.12 -2.13
C ILE A 174 14.46 0.93 -0.82
N ASP A 175 13.28 1.45 -0.49
CA ASP A 175 13.06 2.16 0.78
C ASP A 175 13.12 1.22 1.99
N SER A 176 13.32 1.78 3.19
CA SER A 176 13.47 0.98 4.42
C SER A 176 12.24 0.16 4.83
N HIS A 177 11.07 0.41 4.24
CA HIS A 177 9.82 -0.26 4.54
C HIS A 177 9.39 -1.25 3.45
N GLY A 178 10.14 -1.37 2.35
CA GLY A 178 9.84 -2.29 1.24
C GLY A 178 8.56 -1.93 0.47
N LEU A 179 8.22 -0.64 0.43
CA LEU A 179 7.04 -0.08 -0.23
C LEU A 179 7.34 0.48 -1.63
N GLY A 180 8.60 0.62 -2.02
CA GLY A 180 9.04 1.13 -3.32
C GLY A 180 10.50 1.58 -3.29
N ILE A 181 10.77 2.72 -3.91
CA ILE A 181 12.10 3.33 -4.06
C ILE A 181 12.31 4.37 -2.96
N ALA A 182 13.50 4.42 -2.38
CA ALA A 182 13.88 5.45 -1.43
C ALA A 182 13.79 6.84 -2.11
N THR A 183 12.99 7.71 -1.53
CA THR A 183 12.59 8.97 -2.17
C THR A 183 12.67 10.12 -1.16
N GLY A 184 13.19 11.28 -1.56
CA GLY A 184 13.15 12.51 -0.77
C GLY A 184 11.74 13.09 -0.67
N ARG A 185 11.52 14.07 0.22
CA ARG A 185 10.22 14.78 0.28
C ARG A 185 9.94 15.64 -0.96
N ASP A 186 11.00 16.02 -1.67
CA ASP A 186 10.99 16.65 -2.99
C ASP A 186 10.83 15.65 -4.14
N SER A 187 10.50 14.39 -3.82
CA SER A 187 10.31 13.31 -4.80
C SER A 187 11.56 12.92 -5.60
N ARG A 188 12.76 13.38 -5.23
CA ARG A 188 14.00 12.91 -5.85
C ARG A 188 14.32 11.50 -5.37
N ALA A 189 14.86 10.67 -6.27
CA ALA A 189 15.42 9.39 -5.87
C ALA A 189 16.55 9.59 -4.87
N VAL A 190 16.64 8.71 -3.88
CA VAL A 190 17.74 8.69 -2.90
C VAL A 190 18.63 7.48 -3.21
N GLY A 191 19.90 7.75 -3.44
CA GLY A 191 20.91 6.74 -3.75
C GLY A 191 21.25 5.83 -2.55
N PRO A 192 22.12 4.83 -2.77
CA PRO A 192 22.69 3.98 -1.71
C PRO A 192 23.41 4.74 -0.59
N ASP A 193 24.06 5.85 -0.93
CA ASP A 193 24.77 6.76 -0.03
C ASP A 193 23.83 7.57 0.88
N GLY A 194 22.54 7.62 0.55
CA GLY A 194 21.55 8.41 1.27
C GLY A 194 21.33 9.81 0.70
N GLU A 195 22.02 10.16 -0.39
CA GLU A 195 21.92 11.47 -1.01
C GLU A 195 20.88 11.49 -2.14
N PRO A 196 20.20 12.64 -2.37
CA PRO A 196 19.32 12.79 -3.52
C PRO A 196 20.08 12.78 -4.84
N VAL A 197 19.62 11.98 -5.80
CA VAL A 197 20.21 11.91 -7.15
C VAL A 197 19.73 13.09 -8.00
N PRO A 198 20.64 13.93 -8.55
CA PRO A 198 20.27 15.07 -9.40
C PRO A 198 19.49 14.61 -10.64
N GLY A 199 18.39 15.30 -10.95
CA GLY A 199 17.61 15.07 -12.17
C GLY A 199 16.76 13.78 -12.17
N LEU A 200 16.81 12.97 -11.12
CA LEU A 200 16.05 11.72 -11.03
C LEU A 200 14.89 11.84 -10.04
N PHE A 201 13.66 11.77 -10.55
CA PHE A 201 12.44 11.91 -9.75
C PHE A 201 11.62 10.63 -9.76
N ILE A 202 10.99 10.32 -8.63
CA ILE A 202 10.07 9.21 -8.46
C ILE A 202 8.66 9.76 -8.34
N ALA A 203 7.83 9.52 -9.35
CA ALA A 203 6.42 9.89 -9.35
C ALA A 203 5.52 8.66 -9.14
N GLY A 204 4.52 8.79 -8.27
CA GLY A 204 3.51 7.77 -8.04
C GLY A 204 3.90 6.68 -7.04
N PRO A 205 3.26 5.50 -7.10
CA PRO A 205 3.25 4.51 -6.01
C PRO A 205 4.61 3.98 -5.54
N LEU A 206 5.67 4.12 -6.33
CA LEU A 206 7.02 3.73 -5.90
C LEU A 206 7.60 4.69 -4.85
N ALA A 207 7.05 5.88 -4.63
CA ALA A 207 7.49 6.81 -3.59
C ALA A 207 6.84 6.56 -2.20
N ARG A 208 6.05 5.47 -2.06
CA ARG A 208 5.23 5.21 -0.86
C ARG A 208 6.00 5.10 0.45
N GLY A 209 7.26 4.67 0.43
CA GLY A 209 8.09 4.65 1.64
C GLY A 209 8.17 6.02 2.32
N THR A 210 8.12 7.08 1.52
CA THR A 210 8.24 8.46 1.97
C THR A 210 6.89 9.09 2.30
N PHE A 211 5.89 8.88 1.44
CA PHE A 211 4.60 9.58 1.53
C PHE A 211 3.46 8.77 2.18
N GLY A 212 3.64 7.45 2.37
CA GLY A 212 2.63 6.58 2.97
C GLY A 212 1.56 6.13 1.98
N GLU A 213 0.34 6.66 2.11
CA GLU A 213 -0.78 6.36 1.21
C GLU A 213 -0.61 7.11 -0.13
N LEU A 214 -0.31 6.34 -1.18
CA LEU A 214 -0.05 6.85 -2.53
C LEU A 214 -0.43 5.78 -3.57
N MET A 215 -1.57 5.12 -3.37
CA MET A 215 -2.08 4.11 -4.29
C MET A 215 -3.36 4.54 -5.01
N GLY A 216 -4.15 5.41 -4.38
CA GLY A 216 -5.36 5.94 -4.99
C GLY A 216 -5.08 6.94 -6.10
N LEU A 217 -5.95 6.96 -7.11
CA LEU A 217 -5.90 7.93 -8.21
C LEU A 217 -5.76 9.39 -7.73
N PRO A 218 -6.53 9.87 -6.72
CA PRO A 218 -6.39 11.24 -6.24
C PRO A 218 -5.03 11.54 -5.59
N GLU A 219 -4.46 10.55 -4.89
CA GLU A 219 -3.14 10.68 -4.27
C GLU A 219 -2.05 10.74 -5.33
N VAL A 220 -2.12 9.84 -6.32
CA VAL A 220 -1.16 9.77 -7.42
C VAL A 220 -1.20 11.03 -8.29
N ALA A 221 -2.39 11.54 -8.60
CA ALA A 221 -2.54 12.76 -9.38
C ALA A 221 -1.93 13.99 -8.67
N ARG A 222 -2.24 14.17 -7.37
CA ARG A 222 -1.65 15.24 -6.56
C ARG A 222 -0.13 15.12 -6.45
N HIS A 223 0.38 13.90 -6.29
CA HIS A 223 1.82 13.68 -6.24
C HIS A 223 2.50 13.99 -7.57
N ALA A 224 1.91 13.58 -8.69
CA ALA A 224 2.42 13.92 -10.02
C ALA A 224 2.50 15.43 -10.25
N GLN A 225 1.47 16.18 -9.81
CA GLN A 225 1.48 17.65 -9.84
C GLN A 225 2.63 18.22 -8.99
N ALA A 226 2.82 17.73 -7.76
CA ALA A 226 3.91 18.17 -6.89
C ALA A 226 5.30 17.90 -7.49
N VAL A 227 5.49 16.75 -8.14
CA VAL A 227 6.73 16.42 -8.86
C VAL A 227 6.97 17.40 -10.02
N ALA A 228 5.94 17.70 -10.81
CA ALA A 228 6.06 18.64 -11.92
C ALA A 228 6.46 20.05 -11.44
N SER A 229 5.85 20.54 -10.36
CA SER A 229 6.21 21.84 -9.76
C SER A 229 7.65 21.87 -9.21
N GLU A 230 8.13 20.77 -8.63
CA GLU A 230 9.53 20.68 -8.18
C GLU A 230 10.51 20.72 -9.36
N ILE A 231 10.18 20.04 -10.47
CA ILE A 231 10.99 20.07 -11.70
C ILE A 231 11.03 21.49 -12.26
N GLU A 232 9.88 22.16 -12.38
CA GLU A 232 9.77 23.54 -12.88
C GLU A 232 10.62 24.51 -12.05
N SER A 233 10.48 24.46 -10.72
CA SER A 233 11.25 25.31 -9.79
C SER A 233 12.76 25.18 -10.02
N ARG A 234 13.25 23.95 -10.24
CA ARG A 234 14.67 23.69 -10.50
C ARG A 234 15.14 24.16 -11.86
N LEU A 235 14.33 24.00 -12.90
CA LEU A 235 14.65 24.52 -14.23
C LEU A 235 14.70 26.06 -14.23
N GLY A 236 13.79 26.71 -13.49
CA GLY A 236 13.80 28.15 -13.27
C GLY A 236 15.04 28.63 -12.51
N ALA A 237 15.43 27.91 -11.45
CA ALA A 237 16.65 28.20 -10.68
C ALA A 237 17.94 27.99 -11.50
N LEU A 238 17.97 27.01 -12.40
CA LEU A 238 19.11 26.80 -13.30
C LEU A 238 19.22 27.93 -14.34
N SER A 239 18.09 28.45 -14.82
CA SER A 239 18.05 29.54 -15.80
C SER A 239 18.52 30.88 -15.21
N SER A 240 18.23 31.15 -13.94
CA SER A 240 18.68 32.37 -13.26
C SER A 240 20.17 32.36 -12.91
N ILE A 241 20.80 31.19 -12.75
CA ILE A 241 22.25 31.06 -12.55
C ILE A 241 23.04 31.33 -13.84
N VAL A 242 22.46 30.99 -15.01
CA VAL A 242 23.12 31.18 -16.32
C VAL A 242 23.04 32.63 -16.81
N SER A 243 21.97 33.36 -16.50
CA SER A 243 21.79 34.77 -16.89
C SER A 243 22.55 35.78 -16.00
N GLY A 244 23.29 35.32 -14.98
CA GLY A 244 24.03 36.16 -14.04
C GLY A 244 25.55 36.21 -14.27
N ARG A 245 26.04 35.82 -15.45
CA ARG A 245 27.46 35.93 -15.84
C ARG A 245 27.68 36.96 -16.94
#